data_AF-A0A7Y5FZA9-F1
#
_entry.id   AF-A0A7Y5FZA9-F1
#
_cell.length_a   1.000
_cell.length_b   1.000
_cell.length_c   1.000
_cell.angle_alpha   90.00
_cell.angle_beta   90.00
_cell.angle_gamma   90.00
#
_symmetry.space_group_name_H-M   'P 1'
#
loop_
_entity.id
_entity.type
_entity.pdbx_description
1 polymer ?
#
loop_
_entity_poly.entity_id
_entity_poly.type
_entity_poly.pdbx_seq_one_letter_code
_entity_poly.pdbx_strand_id
1 'polypeptide(L)' 'RDMRVLEAGCGNGRLTLRLAQLGALVTAFDPSAAPVHQAQQSLPERFLGRVAYYTGSAEALPHPDASFDLVVLSWSLC' A
#
# COMPACT_ATOMS: atom_id res chain seq x y z
N ARG A 1 -4.47 -16.69 9.05
CA ARG A 1 -3.86 -15.41 9.50
C ARG A 1 -3.89 -14.48 8.29
N ASP A 2 -4.44 -13.29 8.43
CA ASP A 2 -4.39 -12.29 7.34
C ASP A 2 -2.95 -11.80 7.20
N MET A 3 -2.44 -11.77 5.97
CA MET A 3 -1.05 -11.39 5.68
C MET A 3 -0.93 -9.87 5.60
N ARG A 4 -0.05 -9.27 6.41
CA ARG A 4 0.21 -7.83 6.41
C ARG A 4 1.29 -7.52 5.38
N VAL A 5 0.92 -6.74 4.38
CA VAL A 5 1.78 -6.40 3.25
C VAL A 5 2.06 -4.91 3.27
N LEU A 6 3.33 -4.54 3.15
CA LEU A 6 3.75 -3.19 2.84
C LEU A 6 4.06 -3.10 1.34
N GLU A 7 3.47 -2.13 0.65
CA GLU A 7 3.82 -1.80 -0.72
C GLU A 7 4.49 -0.42 -0.76
N ALA A 8 5.71 -0.34 -1.29
CA ALA A 8 6.41 0.92 -1.55
C ALA A 8 6.41 1.24 -3.05
N GLY A 9 6.03 2.48 -3.37
CA GLY A 9 5.84 2.94 -4.75
C GLY A 9 4.48 2.54 -5.31
N CYS A 10 3.40 2.64 -4.53
CA CYS A 10 2.10 2.09 -4.94
C CYS A 10 1.45 2.81 -6.13
N GLY A 11 1.87 4.04 -6.46
CA GLY A 11 1.26 4.87 -7.48
C GLY A 11 -0.27 4.94 -7.33
N ASN A 12 -0.99 4.52 -8.37
CA ASN A 12 -2.45 4.53 -8.41
C ASN A 12 -3.12 3.28 -7.77
N GLY A 13 -2.36 2.44 -7.07
CA GLY A 13 -2.90 1.32 -6.29
C GLY A 13 -3.22 0.05 -7.07
N ARG A 14 -2.77 -0.09 -8.33
CA ARG A 14 -3.09 -1.27 -9.16
C ARG A 14 -2.65 -2.59 -8.50
N LEU A 15 -1.44 -2.65 -7.97
CA LEU A 15 -0.94 -3.84 -7.29
C LEU A 15 -1.55 -3.97 -5.89
N THR A 16 -1.72 -2.85 -5.18
CA THR A 16 -2.38 -2.79 -3.87
C THR A 16 -3.74 -3.49 -3.88
N LEU A 17 -4.57 -3.19 -4.89
CA LEU A 17 -5.89 -3.81 -5.04
C LEU A 17 -5.81 -5.32 -5.32
N ARG A 18 -4.81 -5.77 -6.07
CA ARG A 18 -4.60 -7.22 -6.31
C ARG A 18 -4.19 -7.94 -5.03
N LEU A 19 -3.31 -7.34 -4.23
CA LEU A 19 -2.91 -7.88 -2.93
C LEU A 19 -4.12 -7.97 -1.99
N ALA A 20 -4.96 -6.94 -1.95
CA ALA A 20 -6.19 -6.96 -1.17
C ALA A 20 -7.20 -8.02 -1.65
N GLN A 21 -7.31 -8.24 -2.97
CA GLN A 21 -8.14 -9.32 -3.54
C GLN A 21 -7.68 -10.72 -3.12
N LEU A 22 -6.38 -10.89 -2.85
CA LEU A 22 -5.81 -12.13 -2.32
C LEU A 22 -6.00 -12.28 -0.81
N GLY A 23 -6.69 -11.34 -0.15
CA GLY A 23 -6.96 -11.36 1.29
C GLY A 23 -5.91 -10.68 2.16
N ALA A 24 -4.94 -9.97 1.57
CA ALA A 24 -3.94 -9.24 2.34
C ALA A 24 -4.50 -7.98 3.01
N LEU A 25 -3.88 -7.59 4.12
CA LEU A 25 -4.00 -6.27 4.73
C LEU A 25 -2.86 -5.42 4.20
N VAL A 26 -3.16 -4.43 3.38
CA VAL A 26 -2.15 -3.71 2.59
C VAL A 26 -1.98 -2.29 3.11
N THR A 27 -0.74 -1.96 3.46
CA THR A 27 -0.30 -0.59 3.74
C THR A 27 0.56 -0.16 2.55
N ALA A 28 0.16 0.91 1.87
CA ALA A 28 0.75 1.32 0.61
C ALA A 28 1.29 2.75 0.71
N PHE A 29 2.54 2.96 0.30
CA PHE A 29 3.22 4.25 0.32
C PHE A 29 3.69 4.64 -1.07
N ASP A 30 3.59 5.93 -1.40
CA ASP A 30 4.24 6.53 -2.56
C ASP A 30 4.61 7.99 -2.23
N PRO A 31 5.80 8.49 -2.64
CA PRO A 31 6.14 9.90 -2.45
C PRO A 31 5.24 10.85 -3.27
N SER A 32 4.61 10.36 -4.34
CA SER A 32 3.78 11.15 -5.24
C SER A 32 2.35 11.26 -4.71
N ALA A 33 1.97 12.44 -4.23
CA ALA A 33 0.64 12.67 -3.64
C ALA A 33 -0.52 12.47 -4.64
N ALA A 34 -0.35 12.92 -5.89
CA ALA A 34 -1.42 12.89 -6.89
C ALA A 34 -1.95 11.47 -7.20
N PRO A 35 -1.11 10.47 -7.55
CA PRO A 35 -1.60 9.12 -7.79
C PRO A 35 -2.12 8.42 -6.52
N VAL A 36 -1.57 8.75 -5.34
CA VAL A 36 -2.08 8.24 -4.06
C VAL A 36 -3.50 8.73 -3.79
N HIS A 37 -3.76 10.02 -3.99
CA HIS A 37 -5.10 10.58 -3.83
C HIS A 37 -6.10 9.89 -4.77
N GLN A 38 -5.71 9.68 -6.04
CA GLN A 38 -6.52 8.92 -6.98
C GLN A 38 -6.78 7.48 -6.51
N ALA A 39 -5.77 6.81 -5.96
CA ALA A 39 -5.91 5.45 -5.42
C ALA A 39 -6.88 5.41 -4.23
N GLN A 40 -6.84 6.41 -3.35
CA GLN A 40 -7.76 6.54 -2.22
C GLN A 40 -9.20 6.74 -2.70
N GLN A 41 -9.41 7.64 -3.68
CA GLN A 41 -10.75 7.91 -4.22
C GLN A 41 -11.34 6.74 -5.00
N SER A 42 -10.49 5.93 -5.64
CA SER A 42 -10.90 4.78 -6.44
C SER A 42 -10.95 3.47 -5.63
N LEU A 43 -10.67 3.52 -4.33
CA LEU A 43 -10.66 2.35 -3.46
C LEU A 43 -12.10 1.77 -3.33
N PRO A 44 -12.35 0.53 -3.78
CA PRO A 44 -13.66 -0.08 -3.62
C PRO A 44 -14.03 -0.23 -2.14
N GLU A 45 -15.30 0.02 -1.81
CA GLU A 45 -15.79 -0.01 -0.42
C GLU A 45 -15.49 -1.34 0.30
N ARG A 46 -15.53 -2.47 -0.43
CA ARG A 46 -15.21 -3.80 0.11
C ARG A 46 -13.78 -3.95 0.64
N PHE A 47 -12.88 -3.03 0.28
CA PHE A 47 -11.49 -3.01 0.74
C PHE A 47 -11.23 -1.90 1.77
N LEU A 48 -12.25 -1.14 2.16
CA LEU A 48 -12.16 -0.23 3.30
C LEU A 48 -11.82 -1.04 4.56
N GLY A 49 -10.82 -0.58 5.30
CA GLY A 49 -10.28 -1.29 6.46
C GLY A 49 -9.29 -2.42 6.13
N ARG A 50 -9.12 -2.80 4.85
CA ARG A 50 -8.06 -3.72 4.40
C ARG A 50 -6.92 -3.02 3.69
N VAL A 51 -7.18 -1.88 3.05
CA VAL A 51 -6.17 -1.10 2.34
C VAL A 51 -6.05 0.28 2.96
N ALA A 52 -4.82 0.70 3.23
CA ALA A 52 -4.49 2.05 3.64
C ALA A 52 -3.40 2.61 2.71
N TYR A 53 -3.68 3.77 2.11
CA TYR A 53 -2.72 4.49 1.28
C TYR A 53 -2.17 5.71 2.01
N TYR A 54 -0.87 5.93 1.88
CA TYR A 54 -0.13 7.03 2.50
C TYR A 54 0.77 7.70 1.47
N THR A 55 0.84 9.02 1.55
CA THR A 55 1.86 9.79 0.81
C THR A 55 3.11 9.89 1.68
N GLY A 56 4.24 9.37 1.19
CA GLY A 56 5.51 9.36 1.92
C GLY A 56 6.52 8.37 1.38
N SER A 57 7.78 8.51 1.81
CA SER A 57 8.86 7.56 1.51
C SER A 57 8.77 6.34 2.41
N ALA A 58 9.10 5.16 1.85
CA ALA A 58 9.25 3.93 2.62
C ALA A 58 10.52 3.92 3.51
N GLU A 59 11.39 4.93 3.41
CA GLU A 59 12.58 5.08 4.27
C GLU A 59 12.21 5.59 5.67
N ALA A 60 11.05 6.24 5.81
CA ALA A 60 10.59 6.85 7.06
C ALA A 60 9.23 6.26 7.47
N LEU A 61 9.16 4.93 7.58
CA LEU A 61 7.92 4.25 7.95
C LEU A 61 7.59 4.47 9.43
N PRO A 62 6.38 4.94 9.78
CA PRO A 62 5.94 5.09 11.17
C PRO A 62 5.46 3.75 11.75
N HIS A 63 6.17 2.65 11.44
CA HIS A 63 5.83 1.30 11.87
C HIS A 63 7.03 0.66 12.59
N PRO A 64 6.81 -0.04 13.70
CA PRO A 64 7.88 -0.78 14.36
C PRO A 64 8.37 -1.95 13.50
N ASP A 65 9.57 -2.45 13.80
CA ASP A 65 10.12 -3.64 13.14
C ASP A 65 9.17 -4.84 13.25
N ALA A 66 9.22 -5.73 12.25
CA ALA A 66 8.36 -6.92 12.13
C ALA A 66 6.84 -6.64 12.10
N SER A 67 6.44 -5.42 11.72
CA SER A 67 5.02 -5.07 11.51
C SER A 67 4.39 -5.75 10.29
N PHE A 68 5.20 -6.14 9.31
CA PHE A 68 4.75 -6.69 8.03
C PHE A 68 5.31 -8.09 7.79
N ASP A 69 4.50 -8.93 7.18
CA ASP A 69 4.86 -10.31 6.82
C ASP A 69 5.50 -10.36 5.42
N LEU A 70 5.22 -9.35 4.57
CA LEU A 70 5.79 -9.19 3.23
C LEU A 70 5.97 -7.70 2.89
N VAL A 71 7.07 -7.37 2.23
CA VAL A 71 7.32 -6.04 1.66
C VAL A 71 7.48 -6.17 0.15
N VAL A 72 6.78 -5.34 -0.61
CA VAL A 72 6.79 -5.31 -2.07
C VAL A 72 7.23 -3.93 -2.56
N LEU A 73 8.17 -3.90 -3.50
CA LEU A 73 8.62 -2.69 -4.19
C LEU A 73 8.07 -2.73 -5.61
N SER A 74 7.08 -1.89 -5.93
CA SER A 74 6.38 -1.97 -7.21
C SER A 74 6.91 -1.01 -8.27
N TRP A 75 7.54 0.10 -7.88
CA TRP A 75 8.09 1.11 -8.82
C TRP A 75 9.33 1.87 -8.29
N SER A 76 10.13 1.28 -7.39
CA SER A 76 11.24 1.99 -6.70
C SER A 76 12.51 2.26 -7.54
N LEU A 77 12.56 1.95 -8.83
CA LEU A 77 13.75 2.14 -9.67
C LEU A 77 13.39 2.99 -10.91
N CYS A 78 13.36 4.30 -10.71
CA CYS A 78 13.58 5.29 -11.77
C CYS A 78 14.79 6.13 -11.36
#